data_AF-A0A1B9L4L1-F1
#
_entry.id   AF-A0A1B9L4L1-F1
#
_cell.length_a   1.000
_cell.length_b   1.000
_cell.length_c   1.000
_cell.angle_alpha   90.00
_cell.angle_beta   90.00
_cell.angle_gamma   90.00
#
_symmetry.space_group_name_H-M   'P 1'
#
loop_
_entity.id
_entity.type
_entity.pdbx_description
1 polymer ?
#
loop_
_entity_poly.entity_id
_entity_poly.type
_entity_poly.pdbx_seq_one_letter_code
_entity_poly.pdbx_strand_id
1 'polypeptide(L)'
;MAGKNNRGVNNRSDAIILLPSAVVNFARPNLLYGTDENAGPFGVWDPSKGFFTQSTHPALYELNFPTTGADGLYFDLDIEGVDASELIWEPVTHEGITATVEWKHVTAAMWMDGPEEVTRVTLTGPKIDDYDLAMHPYPNVVHKPHLPQTFELVGKDREGNEVVTYGFVLQKWFLVREDVTMEDEEAPNYAVWHAMWCNVFGYRLPKVKDLTNAVCLDYDHDPDNYECNGAVGATPSSSGNYYQRQIGAGLFSEWGKIYYYFGAKFGDDDYPTSDATDSIPFFSVASFDGQVLAGDPPRLYDGVCVTP
;
A
#
# COMPACT_ATOMS: atom_id res chain seq x y z
N MET A 1 -68.24 22.06 43.90
CA MET A 1 -67.54 22.72 42.78
C MET A 1 -66.06 22.40 42.88
N ALA A 2 -65.51 21.92 41.76
CA ALA A 2 -64.11 21.89 41.34
C ALA A 2 -63.02 21.36 42.30
N GLY A 3 -62.57 20.13 42.02
CA GLY A 3 -61.22 19.68 42.35
C GLY A 3 -60.18 20.27 41.39
N LYS A 4 -58.98 20.53 41.89
CA LYS A 4 -57.81 20.92 41.09
C LYS A 4 -56.67 19.93 41.33
N ASN A 5 -56.47 19.04 40.36
CA ASN A 5 -55.24 18.28 40.19
C ASN A 5 -54.26 19.17 39.41
N ASN A 6 -53.19 19.64 40.06
CA ASN A 6 -52.05 20.22 39.36
C ASN A 6 -51.12 19.07 38.94
N ARG A 7 -51.19 18.70 37.67
CA ARG A 7 -50.19 17.83 37.02
C ARG A 7 -48.88 18.62 36.92
N GLY A 8 -47.86 18.13 37.62
CA GLY A 8 -46.48 18.56 37.40
C GLY A 8 -46.08 18.25 35.96
N VAL A 9 -45.74 19.29 35.21
CA VAL A 9 -45.17 19.17 33.87
C VAL A 9 -43.71 18.78 34.06
N ASN A 10 -43.41 17.49 33.85
CA ASN A 10 -42.05 17.01 33.71
C ASN A 10 -41.53 17.46 32.34
N ASN A 11 -40.91 18.63 32.29
CA ASN A 11 -40.04 19.01 31.18
C ASN A 11 -38.74 18.21 31.31
N ARG A 12 -38.73 16.97 30.81
CA ARG A 12 -37.49 16.32 30.45
C ARG A 12 -37.03 16.98 29.15
N SER A 13 -36.01 17.82 29.25
CA SER A 13 -35.22 18.20 28.10
C SER A 13 -34.51 16.95 27.61
N ASP A 14 -35.05 16.31 26.58
CA ASP A 14 -34.34 15.28 25.85
C ASP A 14 -33.15 15.97 25.18
N ALA A 15 -31.97 15.79 25.76
CA ALA A 15 -30.73 16.17 25.11
C ALA A 15 -30.60 15.29 23.86
N ILE A 16 -30.72 15.89 22.69
CA ILE A 16 -30.28 15.26 21.45
C ILE A 16 -28.76 15.22 21.53
N ILE A 17 -28.23 14.11 22.05
CA ILE A 17 -26.82 13.77 21.88
C ILE A 17 -26.69 13.44 20.40
N LEU A 18 -26.25 14.41 19.61
CA LEU A 18 -25.68 14.12 18.30
C LEU A 18 -24.45 13.26 18.58
N LEU A 19 -24.59 11.94 18.40
CA LEU A 19 -23.44 11.07 18.30
C LEU A 19 -22.53 11.66 17.21
N PRO A 20 -21.22 11.79 17.44
CA PRO A 20 -20.31 12.19 16.38
C PRO A 20 -20.53 11.26 15.18
N SER A 21 -20.64 11.85 13.99
CA SER A 21 -20.72 11.06 12.75
C SER A 21 -19.46 10.21 12.66
N ALA A 22 -19.62 8.90 12.47
CA ALA A 22 -18.48 8.01 12.35
C ALA A 22 -17.64 8.40 11.13
N VAL A 23 -16.32 8.34 11.28
CA VAL A 23 -15.38 8.77 10.24
C VAL A 23 -14.10 7.93 10.31
N VAL A 24 -13.52 7.66 9.14
CA VAL A 24 -12.16 7.12 9.04
C VAL A 24 -11.20 8.30 8.90
N ASN A 25 -10.39 8.56 9.93
CA ASN A 25 -9.43 9.67 9.91
C ASN A 25 -8.12 9.28 9.21
N PHE A 26 -7.68 8.04 9.44
CA PHE A 26 -6.43 7.54 8.91
C PHE A 26 -6.58 6.14 8.31
N ALA A 27 -5.76 5.87 7.29
CA ALA A 27 -5.46 4.55 6.79
C ALA A 27 -3.98 4.25 7.09
N ARG A 28 -3.75 3.23 7.90
CA ARG A 28 -2.47 2.94 8.53
C ARG A 28 -1.81 1.70 7.92
N PRO A 29 -0.86 1.87 6.98
CA PRO A 29 0.08 0.80 6.64
C PRO A 29 1.15 0.65 7.74
N ASN A 30 2.20 -0.12 7.47
CA ASN A 30 3.38 -0.21 8.32
C ASN A 30 3.99 1.19 8.51
N LEU A 31 4.17 1.60 9.77
CA LEU A 31 4.69 2.91 10.16
C LEU A 31 6.23 2.98 10.18
N LEU A 32 6.93 1.85 10.12
CA LEU A 32 8.41 1.84 10.12
C LEU A 32 8.96 2.64 8.94
N TYR A 33 10.03 3.39 9.19
CA TYR A 33 10.60 4.31 8.19
C TYR A 33 9.55 5.32 7.67
N GLY A 34 8.66 5.78 8.56
CA GLY A 34 7.72 6.86 8.31
C GLY A 34 8.02 8.14 9.11
N THR A 35 9.21 8.26 9.68
CA THR A 35 9.67 9.41 10.49
C THR A 35 10.79 10.15 9.79
N ASP A 36 11.21 11.28 10.36
CA ASP A 36 12.39 12.04 9.95
C ASP A 36 12.39 12.36 8.44
N GLU A 37 13.41 11.92 7.70
CA GLU A 37 13.55 12.21 6.28
C GLU A 37 12.57 11.44 5.39
N ASN A 38 12.15 10.24 5.82
CA ASN A 38 11.13 9.44 5.13
C ASN A 38 9.70 9.87 5.45
N ALA A 39 9.50 10.76 6.44
CA ALA A 39 8.18 11.26 6.78
C ALA A 39 7.54 11.97 5.58
N GLY A 40 6.26 11.70 5.36
CA GLY A 40 5.47 12.43 4.38
C GLY A 40 5.18 13.87 4.83
N PRO A 41 4.71 14.73 3.92
CA PRO A 41 4.32 16.09 4.28
C PRO A 41 3.10 16.09 5.22
N PHE A 42 3.02 17.14 6.03
CA PHE A 42 1.88 17.37 6.92
C PHE A 42 0.56 17.38 6.13
N GLY A 43 -0.45 16.69 6.66
CA GLY A 43 -1.77 16.55 6.03
C GLY A 43 -1.87 15.40 5.00
N VAL A 44 -0.74 14.77 4.65
CA VAL A 44 -0.71 13.51 3.88
C VAL A 44 -0.36 12.34 4.79
N TRP A 45 0.68 12.49 5.61
CA TRP A 45 1.17 11.45 6.51
C TRP A 45 1.32 11.95 7.95
N ASP A 46 0.88 11.14 8.90
CA ASP A 46 1.18 11.28 10.32
C ASP A 46 2.08 10.12 10.75
N PRO A 47 3.29 10.37 11.28
CA PRO A 47 4.22 9.30 11.65
C PRO A 47 3.71 8.28 12.68
N SER A 48 2.68 8.65 13.46
CA SER A 48 2.07 7.79 14.46
C SER A 48 0.76 7.13 14.02
N LYS A 49 0.11 7.66 12.97
CA LYS A 49 -1.24 7.25 12.55
C LYS A 49 -1.34 6.74 11.11
N GLY A 50 -0.41 7.10 10.23
CA GLY A 50 -0.40 6.70 8.83
C GLY A 50 -0.93 7.79 7.89
N PHE A 51 -1.57 7.40 6.79
CA PHE A 51 -2.08 8.36 5.80
C PHE A 51 -3.39 8.99 6.27
N PHE A 52 -3.51 10.31 6.13
CA PHE A 52 -4.78 11.00 6.32
C PHE A 52 -5.77 10.60 5.21
N THR A 53 -7.02 10.34 5.58
CA THR A 53 -8.13 10.27 4.61
C THR A 53 -8.26 11.64 3.94
N GLN A 54 -8.01 11.70 2.63
CA GLN A 54 -8.05 12.94 1.86
C GLN A 54 -9.50 13.33 1.51
N SER A 55 -10.37 12.36 1.26
CA SER A 55 -11.77 12.61 0.93
C SER A 55 -12.67 11.41 1.21
N THR A 56 -13.91 11.66 1.62
CA THR A 56 -14.99 10.65 1.67
C THR A 56 -15.94 10.75 0.48
N HIS A 57 -15.68 11.66 -0.47
CA HIS A 57 -16.47 11.80 -1.69
C HIS A 57 -16.01 10.77 -2.73
N PRO A 58 -16.91 9.92 -3.29
CA PRO A 58 -16.52 8.86 -4.22
C PRO A 58 -15.74 9.33 -5.45
N ALA A 59 -16.03 10.54 -5.94
CA ALA A 59 -15.32 11.14 -7.07
C ALA A 59 -13.86 11.52 -6.78
N LEU A 60 -13.42 11.44 -5.52
CA LEU A 60 -12.09 11.84 -5.05
C LEU A 60 -11.36 10.71 -4.31
N TYR A 61 -11.86 9.46 -4.38
CA TYR A 61 -11.19 8.31 -3.77
C TYR A 61 -9.80 8.03 -4.33
N GLU A 62 -9.48 8.54 -5.54
CA GLU A 62 -8.13 8.48 -6.11
C GLU A 62 -7.08 9.24 -5.30
N LEU A 63 -7.49 10.13 -4.39
CA LEU A 63 -6.61 10.85 -3.48
C LEU A 63 -6.28 10.06 -2.21
N ASN A 64 -7.03 9.00 -1.91
CA ASN A 64 -6.83 8.21 -0.70
C ASN A 64 -5.83 7.07 -0.94
N PHE A 65 -5.10 6.72 0.11
CA PHE A 65 -4.29 5.51 0.14
C PHE A 65 -5.19 4.26 0.20
N PRO A 66 -4.83 3.13 -0.44
CA PRO A 66 -3.69 2.96 -1.34
C PRO A 66 -4.04 3.20 -2.81
N THR A 67 -3.02 3.58 -3.60
CA THR A 67 -3.08 3.58 -5.08
C THR A 67 -2.35 2.40 -5.71
N THR A 68 -1.54 1.68 -4.92
CA THR A 68 -0.81 0.49 -5.33
C THR A 68 -1.21 -0.71 -4.47
N GLY A 69 -1.13 -1.93 -4.99
CA GLY A 69 -1.45 -3.12 -4.21
C GLY A 69 -0.75 -4.38 -4.70
N ALA A 70 -0.77 -5.41 -3.87
CA ALA A 70 -0.27 -6.76 -4.12
C ALA A 70 -1.04 -7.72 -3.20
N ASP A 71 -1.02 -9.01 -3.52
CA ASP A 71 -1.65 -10.01 -2.66
C ASP A 71 -1.00 -9.99 -1.27
N GLY A 72 -1.82 -10.06 -0.22
CA GLY A 72 -1.35 -10.13 1.17
C GLY A 72 -0.96 -8.79 1.81
N LEU A 73 -0.99 -7.68 1.07
CA LEU A 73 -0.85 -6.34 1.65
C LEU A 73 -2.09 -5.96 2.46
N TYR A 74 -1.89 -5.22 3.54
CA TYR A 74 -2.96 -4.81 4.44
C TYR A 74 -2.71 -3.45 5.09
N PHE A 75 -3.78 -2.80 5.52
CA PHE A 75 -3.72 -1.57 6.30
C PHE A 75 -4.87 -1.52 7.30
N ASP A 76 -4.70 -0.73 8.35
CA ASP A 76 -5.69 -0.61 9.42
C ASP A 76 -6.41 0.74 9.31
N LEU A 77 -7.74 0.75 9.46
CA LEU A 77 -8.54 1.97 9.49
C LEU A 77 -8.61 2.52 10.91
N ASP A 78 -8.27 3.79 11.10
CA ASP A 78 -8.50 4.52 12.35
C ASP A 78 -9.91 5.15 12.29
N ILE A 79 -10.87 4.48 12.94
CA ILE A 79 -12.29 4.83 12.92
C ILE A 79 -12.66 5.52 14.22
N GLU A 80 -13.18 6.73 14.13
CA GLU A 80 -13.72 7.48 15.27
C GLU A 80 -15.25 7.59 15.21
N GLY A 81 -15.87 7.81 16.36
CA GLY A 81 -17.30 8.07 16.49
C GLY A 81 -18.20 6.83 16.56
N VAL A 82 -17.63 5.62 16.45
CA VAL A 82 -18.35 4.35 16.59
C VAL A 82 -17.44 3.26 17.18
N ASP A 83 -18.02 2.24 17.82
CA ASP A 83 -17.31 1.01 18.15
C ASP A 83 -17.07 0.19 16.89
N ALA A 84 -15.83 0.19 16.41
CA ALA A 84 -15.45 -0.49 15.18
C ALA A 84 -15.66 -2.02 15.23
N SER A 85 -15.74 -2.62 16.42
CA SER A 85 -16.01 -4.05 16.59
C SER A 85 -17.47 -4.43 16.31
N GLU A 86 -18.38 -3.45 16.31
CA GLU A 86 -19.80 -3.66 16.01
C GLU A 86 -20.13 -3.49 14.52
N LEU A 87 -19.18 -3.01 13.72
CA LEU A 87 -19.36 -2.79 12.29
C LEU A 87 -19.30 -4.09 11.49
N ILE A 88 -20.25 -4.25 10.57
CA ILE A 88 -20.34 -5.37 9.64
C ILE A 88 -19.90 -4.89 8.26
N TRP A 89 -18.99 -5.64 7.64
CA TRP A 89 -18.40 -5.31 6.35
C TRP A 89 -18.63 -6.44 5.36
N GLU A 90 -18.96 -6.09 4.12
CA GLU A 90 -19.00 -7.03 3.01
C GLU A 90 -17.71 -6.88 2.19
N PRO A 91 -17.09 -8.00 1.73
CA PRO A 91 -15.91 -7.91 0.89
C PRO A 91 -16.25 -7.29 -0.46
N VAL A 92 -15.33 -6.49 -1.00
CA VAL A 92 -15.49 -5.82 -2.31
C VAL A 92 -14.51 -6.44 -3.29
N THR A 93 -15.01 -6.95 -4.42
CA THR A 93 -14.19 -7.63 -5.43
C THR A 93 -14.33 -6.98 -6.80
N HIS A 94 -13.19 -6.60 -7.39
CA HIS A 94 -13.10 -6.08 -8.76
C HIS A 94 -11.88 -6.68 -9.46
N GLU A 95 -12.04 -7.15 -10.70
CA GLU A 95 -10.92 -7.66 -11.52
C GLU A 95 -10.05 -8.71 -10.81
N GLY A 96 -10.68 -9.61 -10.02
CA GLY A 96 -9.97 -10.65 -9.27
C GLY A 96 -9.22 -10.17 -8.02
N ILE A 97 -9.27 -8.87 -7.69
CA ILE A 97 -8.77 -8.30 -6.44
C ILE A 97 -9.94 -8.15 -5.47
N THR A 98 -9.76 -8.58 -4.23
CA THR A 98 -10.74 -8.51 -3.15
C THR A 98 -10.16 -7.73 -1.97
N ALA A 99 -10.90 -6.74 -1.50
CA ALA A 99 -10.63 -6.05 -0.24
C ALA A 99 -11.59 -6.60 0.83
N THR A 100 -11.03 -7.19 1.87
CA THR A 100 -11.78 -7.72 3.02
C THR A 100 -11.48 -6.88 4.25
N VAL A 101 -12.52 -6.49 4.99
CA VAL A 101 -12.39 -5.72 6.23
C VAL A 101 -12.75 -6.60 7.43
N GLU A 102 -11.85 -6.68 8.40
CA GLU A 102 -12.03 -7.47 9.62
C GLU A 102 -11.60 -6.68 10.85
N TRP A 103 -12.45 -6.65 11.87
CA TRP A 103 -12.01 -6.26 13.20
C TRP A 103 -11.27 -7.42 13.85
N LYS A 104 -10.08 -7.18 14.39
CA LYS A 104 -9.32 -8.23 15.08
C LYS A 104 -8.33 -7.68 16.11
N HIS A 105 -8.10 -8.51 17.12
CA HIS A 105 -6.97 -8.38 18.03
C HIS A 105 -5.69 -8.84 17.33
N VAL A 106 -4.74 -7.93 17.15
CA VAL A 106 -3.41 -8.27 16.63
C VAL A 106 -2.43 -8.29 17.79
N THR A 107 -1.75 -9.42 17.97
CA THR A 107 -0.64 -9.52 18.91
C THR A 107 0.56 -8.75 18.37
N ALA A 108 1.38 -8.18 19.28
CA ALA A 108 2.57 -7.41 18.91
C ALA A 108 3.37 -8.08 17.77
N ALA A 109 3.49 -7.37 16.65
CA ALA A 109 4.40 -7.71 15.56
C ALA A 109 5.75 -7.00 15.76
N MET A 110 6.77 -7.36 14.96
CA MET A 110 8.13 -6.77 15.06
C MET A 110 8.17 -5.24 14.92
N TRP A 111 7.10 -4.63 14.41
CA TRP A 111 6.96 -3.20 14.17
C TRP A 111 5.91 -2.51 15.05
N MET A 112 5.31 -3.22 16.01
CA MET A 112 4.27 -2.70 16.90
C MET A 112 4.79 -2.57 18.34
N ASP A 113 4.37 -1.52 19.05
CA ASP A 113 4.70 -1.30 20.47
C ASP A 113 3.99 -2.27 21.44
N GLY A 114 2.95 -2.95 20.96
CA GLY A 114 2.18 -3.91 21.74
C GLY A 114 0.99 -4.47 20.96
N PRO A 115 0.17 -5.34 21.60
CA PRO A 115 -1.09 -5.78 21.02
C PRO A 115 -2.06 -4.62 20.82
N GLU A 116 -2.87 -4.70 19.77
CA GLU A 116 -3.82 -3.65 19.39
C GLU A 116 -5.08 -4.26 18.76
N GLU A 117 -6.22 -3.60 18.97
CA GLU A 117 -7.45 -3.88 18.23
C GLU A 117 -7.49 -3.03 16.97
N VAL A 118 -7.63 -3.66 15.81
CA VAL A 118 -7.57 -2.97 14.52
C VAL A 118 -8.74 -3.37 13.63
N THR A 119 -9.19 -2.43 12.80
CA THR A 119 -10.07 -2.71 11.66
C THR A 119 -9.22 -2.82 10.41
N ARG A 120 -8.83 -4.05 10.07
CA ARG A 120 -7.87 -4.32 9.00
C ARG A 120 -8.54 -4.53 7.66
N VAL A 121 -8.10 -3.80 6.66
CA VAL A 121 -8.34 -4.08 5.24
C VAL A 121 -7.21 -4.96 4.72
N THR A 122 -7.53 -6.12 4.16
CA THR A 122 -6.56 -7.00 3.50
C THR A 122 -6.88 -7.09 2.01
N LEU A 123 -5.86 -6.91 1.17
CA LEU A 123 -5.95 -7.06 -0.28
C LEU A 123 -5.53 -8.48 -0.66
N THR A 124 -6.42 -9.20 -1.34
CA THR A 124 -6.17 -10.53 -1.90
C THR A 124 -6.40 -10.48 -3.39
N GLY A 125 -5.53 -11.07 -4.20
CA GLY A 125 -5.69 -10.98 -5.65
C GLY A 125 -4.74 -11.86 -6.44
N PRO A 126 -4.51 -11.53 -7.73
CA PRO A 126 -3.59 -12.27 -8.56
C PRO A 126 -2.18 -12.32 -7.95
N LYS A 127 -1.59 -13.51 -7.92
CA LYS A 127 -0.29 -13.75 -7.28
C LYS A 127 0.46 -14.91 -7.91
N ILE A 128 1.66 -15.14 -7.41
CA ILE A 128 2.53 -16.25 -7.77
C ILE A 128 2.75 -17.05 -6.49
N ASP A 129 2.03 -18.15 -6.36
CA ASP A 129 2.10 -19.05 -5.19
C ASP A 129 2.56 -20.46 -5.55
N ASP A 130 2.96 -20.66 -6.81
CA ASP A 130 3.42 -21.91 -7.37
C ASP A 130 4.89 -21.78 -7.80
N TYR A 131 5.75 -22.62 -7.21
CA TYR A 131 7.18 -22.67 -7.52
C TYR A 131 7.45 -23.10 -8.98
N ASP A 132 6.67 -24.06 -9.49
CA ASP A 132 6.79 -24.51 -10.88
C ASP A 132 6.43 -23.36 -11.82
N LEU A 133 5.42 -22.55 -11.47
CA LEU A 133 5.08 -21.35 -12.23
C LEU A 133 6.17 -20.27 -12.17
N ALA A 134 6.84 -20.13 -11.03
CA ALA A 134 7.97 -19.22 -10.86
C ALA A 134 9.20 -19.64 -11.69
N MET A 135 9.43 -20.94 -11.87
CA MET A 135 10.50 -21.51 -12.71
C MET A 135 10.14 -21.50 -14.20
N HIS A 136 8.89 -21.81 -14.51
CA HIS A 136 8.41 -22.11 -15.85
C HIS A 136 7.17 -21.27 -16.15
N PRO A 137 7.32 -19.97 -16.47
CA PRO A 137 6.18 -19.11 -16.75
C PRO A 137 5.54 -19.48 -18.09
N TYR A 138 4.20 -19.43 -18.14
CA TYR A 138 3.42 -19.58 -19.37
C TYR A 138 2.21 -18.63 -19.36
N PRO A 139 1.71 -18.21 -20.54
CA PRO A 139 0.73 -17.13 -20.60
C PRO A 139 -0.65 -17.55 -20.09
N ASN A 140 -1.44 -16.55 -19.66
CA ASN A 140 -2.85 -16.67 -19.26
C ASN A 140 -3.16 -17.51 -18.01
N VAL A 141 -2.18 -17.76 -17.13
CA VAL A 141 -2.43 -18.45 -15.85
C VAL A 141 -2.53 -17.54 -14.64
N VAL A 142 -1.90 -16.36 -14.71
CA VAL A 142 -2.08 -15.32 -13.71
C VAL A 142 -3.03 -14.30 -14.30
N HIS A 143 -4.14 -14.04 -13.61
CA HIS A 143 -5.06 -12.99 -14.02
C HIS A 143 -4.36 -11.62 -13.98
N LYS A 144 -4.59 -10.82 -15.01
CA LYS A 144 -4.11 -9.44 -15.05
C LYS A 144 -5.30 -8.50 -14.87
N PRO A 145 -5.39 -7.77 -13.76
CA PRO A 145 -6.52 -6.90 -13.49
C PRO A 145 -6.50 -5.69 -14.44
N HIS A 146 -7.68 -5.24 -14.88
CA HIS A 146 -7.81 -3.99 -15.61
C HIS A 146 -7.93 -2.82 -14.63
N LEU A 147 -6.83 -2.10 -14.40
CA LEU A 147 -6.77 -0.94 -13.50
C LEU A 147 -6.84 0.38 -14.30
N PRO A 148 -7.34 1.48 -13.70
CA PRO A 148 -7.68 1.65 -12.29
C PRO A 148 -9.03 1.04 -11.88
N GLN A 149 -9.17 0.65 -10.60
CA GLN A 149 -10.41 0.17 -10.00
C GLN A 149 -10.71 0.87 -8.67
N THR A 150 -11.95 1.32 -8.50
CA THR A 150 -12.43 1.98 -7.28
C THR A 150 -12.98 0.94 -6.31
N PHE A 151 -12.51 0.97 -5.07
CA PHE A 151 -13.01 0.17 -3.97
C PHE A 151 -13.71 1.10 -2.97
N GLU A 152 -14.93 0.76 -2.57
CA GLU A 152 -15.70 1.48 -1.55
C GLU A 152 -16.10 0.51 -0.44
N LEU A 153 -15.46 0.64 0.72
CA LEU A 153 -15.70 -0.19 1.89
C LEU A 153 -16.75 0.50 2.76
N VAL A 154 -17.87 -0.18 3.00
CA VAL A 154 -18.99 0.36 3.78
C VAL A 154 -19.18 -0.46 5.05
N GLY A 155 -18.96 0.18 6.20
CA GLY A 155 -19.19 -0.38 7.52
C GLY A 155 -20.64 -0.13 7.94
N LYS A 156 -21.40 -1.22 8.15
CA LYS A 156 -22.82 -1.16 8.50
C LYS A 156 -23.06 -1.54 9.96
N ASP A 157 -24.12 -1.00 10.56
CA ASP A 157 -24.61 -1.47 11.86
C ASP A 157 -25.40 -2.79 11.72
N ARG A 158 -25.93 -3.31 12.85
CA ARG A 158 -26.69 -4.55 12.89
C ARG A 158 -28.05 -4.46 12.20
N GLU A 159 -28.58 -3.24 12.07
CA GLU A 159 -29.80 -2.91 11.36
C GLU A 159 -29.58 -2.77 9.85
N GLY A 160 -28.32 -2.79 9.40
CA GLY A 160 -27.91 -2.69 8.00
C GLY A 160 -27.78 -1.25 7.49
N ASN A 161 -27.79 -0.24 8.38
CA ASN A 161 -27.54 1.15 8.01
C ASN A 161 -26.05 1.37 7.77
N GLU A 162 -25.72 2.16 6.76
CA GLU A 162 -24.34 2.59 6.49
C GLU A 162 -23.90 3.60 7.55
N VAL A 163 -22.84 3.26 8.29
CA VAL A 163 -22.34 4.06 9.41
C VAL A 163 -21.08 4.82 9.02
N VAL A 164 -20.17 4.15 8.30
CA VAL A 164 -18.88 4.72 7.89
C VAL A 164 -18.47 4.15 6.54
N THR A 165 -17.79 4.96 5.73
CA THR A 165 -17.29 4.56 4.41
C THR A 165 -15.82 4.96 4.26
N TYR A 166 -15.04 4.08 3.66
CA TYR A 166 -13.69 4.37 3.21
C TYR A 166 -13.52 3.90 1.77
N GLY A 167 -13.04 4.77 0.88
CA GLY A 167 -12.83 4.40 -0.51
C GLY A 167 -11.46 4.80 -1.03
N PHE A 168 -10.93 4.01 -1.96
CA PHE A 168 -9.62 4.20 -2.59
C PHE A 168 -9.65 3.70 -4.04
N VAL A 169 -8.64 4.06 -4.83
CA VAL A 169 -8.52 3.62 -6.22
C VAL A 169 -7.18 2.94 -6.43
N LEU A 170 -7.19 1.64 -6.68
CA LEU A 170 -5.97 0.93 -7.09
C LEU A 170 -5.66 1.26 -8.54
N GLN A 171 -4.49 1.84 -8.78
CA GLN A 171 -3.97 2.18 -10.10
C GLN A 171 -2.98 1.12 -10.60
N LYS A 172 -2.27 0.43 -9.69
CA LYS A 172 -1.27 -0.58 -10.03
C LYS A 172 -1.39 -1.81 -9.14
N TRP A 173 -1.19 -2.97 -9.73
CA TRP A 173 -1.09 -4.25 -9.01
C TRP A 173 0.26 -4.90 -9.27
N PHE A 174 0.88 -5.41 -8.20
CA PHE A 174 2.21 -6.02 -8.23
C PHE A 174 2.12 -7.53 -8.01
N LEU A 175 2.90 -8.26 -8.80
CA LEU A 175 3.21 -9.67 -8.57
C LEU A 175 4.61 -9.76 -7.97
N VAL A 176 4.75 -10.56 -6.92
CA VAL A 176 6.03 -10.85 -6.29
C VAL A 176 6.50 -12.23 -6.72
N ARG A 177 7.79 -12.35 -7.01
CA ARG A 177 8.49 -13.59 -7.31
C ARG A 177 9.58 -13.77 -6.27
N GLU A 178 9.35 -14.70 -5.37
CA GLU A 178 10.27 -15.06 -4.27
C GLU A 178 11.51 -15.77 -4.83
N ASP A 179 12.68 -15.43 -4.25
CA ASP A 179 14.04 -15.89 -4.53
C ASP A 179 14.14 -17.18 -5.36
N VAL A 180 14.43 -16.98 -6.64
CA VAL A 180 14.77 -18.07 -7.55
C VAL A 180 16.24 -17.98 -7.89
N THR A 181 17.00 -18.93 -7.38
CA THR A 181 18.39 -19.14 -7.75
C THR A 181 18.50 -19.43 -9.24
N MET A 182 19.16 -18.55 -9.98
CA MET A 182 19.61 -18.86 -11.34
C MET A 182 20.84 -19.77 -11.23
N GLU A 183 20.68 -21.06 -11.54
CA GLU A 183 21.79 -22.03 -11.51
C GLU A 183 22.77 -21.84 -12.69
N ASP A 184 22.37 -21.13 -13.75
CA ASP A 184 23.14 -21.03 -14.99
C ASP A 184 24.06 -19.79 -15.03
N GLU A 185 25.37 -20.01 -15.06
CA GLU A 185 26.37 -18.94 -15.16
C GLU A 185 26.35 -18.16 -16.48
N GLU A 186 25.68 -18.69 -17.51
CA GLU A 186 25.50 -18.09 -18.85
C GLU A 186 24.16 -17.33 -19.02
N ALA A 187 23.35 -17.22 -17.95
CA ALA A 187 22.06 -16.55 -18.04
C ALA A 187 22.19 -15.07 -18.46
N PRO A 188 21.26 -14.53 -19.26
CA PRO A 188 21.20 -13.10 -19.53
C PRO A 188 21.08 -12.32 -18.21
N ASN A 189 21.47 -11.04 -18.24
CA ASN A 189 21.33 -10.14 -17.08
C ASN A 189 19.98 -10.33 -16.37
N TYR A 190 19.99 -10.46 -15.04
CA TYR A 190 18.82 -10.81 -14.23
C TYR A 190 17.61 -9.93 -14.54
N ALA A 191 17.80 -8.61 -14.69
CA ALA A 191 16.71 -7.70 -15.01
C ALA A 191 16.07 -7.97 -16.38
N VAL A 192 16.87 -8.37 -17.39
CA VAL A 192 16.37 -8.75 -18.72
C VAL A 192 15.56 -10.03 -18.65
N TRP A 193 16.10 -11.04 -17.95
CA TRP A 193 15.40 -12.31 -17.73
C TRP A 193 14.08 -12.07 -16.99
N HIS A 194 14.09 -11.28 -15.92
CA HIS A 194 12.91 -10.99 -15.12
C HIS A 194 11.88 -10.16 -15.90
N ALA A 195 12.31 -9.23 -16.75
CA ALA A 195 11.41 -8.53 -17.68
C ALA A 195 10.70 -9.49 -18.64
N MET A 196 11.42 -10.47 -19.20
CA MET A 196 10.80 -11.52 -20.04
C MET A 196 9.79 -12.33 -19.24
N TRP A 197 10.12 -12.71 -18.01
CA TRP A 197 9.24 -13.43 -17.10
C TRP A 197 7.95 -12.65 -16.81
N CYS A 198 8.04 -11.36 -16.48
CA CYS A 198 6.86 -10.50 -16.28
C CYS A 198 5.96 -10.42 -17.52
N ASN A 199 6.57 -10.31 -18.71
CA ASN A 199 5.85 -10.20 -19.98
C ASN A 199 5.04 -11.46 -20.31
N VAL A 200 5.44 -12.64 -19.84
CA VAL A 200 4.67 -13.88 -20.06
C VAL A 200 3.28 -13.79 -19.42
N PHE A 201 3.15 -13.13 -18.27
CA PHE A 201 1.86 -12.89 -17.60
C PHE A 201 1.13 -11.65 -18.13
N GLY A 202 1.72 -10.93 -19.08
CA GLY A 202 1.21 -9.66 -19.59
C GLY A 202 1.44 -8.48 -18.64
N TYR A 203 2.30 -8.65 -17.63
CA TYR A 203 2.82 -7.61 -16.76
C TYR A 203 4.12 -7.06 -17.36
N ARG A 204 4.75 -6.10 -16.69
CA ARG A 204 6.08 -5.58 -17.07
C ARG A 204 6.99 -5.48 -15.85
N LEU A 205 8.29 -5.39 -16.11
CA LEU A 205 9.26 -4.95 -15.11
C LEU A 205 8.87 -3.53 -14.63
N PRO A 206 8.95 -3.22 -13.33
CA PRO A 206 8.64 -1.87 -12.85
C PRO A 206 9.63 -0.85 -13.42
N LYS A 207 9.21 0.40 -13.35
CA LYS A 207 10.12 1.55 -13.42
C LYS A 207 10.42 2.03 -12.01
N VAL A 208 11.46 2.84 -11.83
CA VAL A 208 11.81 3.46 -10.54
C VAL A 208 10.59 4.17 -9.94
N LYS A 209 9.86 4.95 -10.75
CA LYS A 209 8.61 5.63 -10.36
C LYS A 209 7.42 4.72 -10.03
N ASP A 210 7.50 3.42 -10.30
CA ASP A 210 6.47 2.48 -9.84
C ASP A 210 6.73 2.06 -8.38
N LEU A 211 7.97 2.18 -7.91
CA LEU A 211 8.41 1.69 -6.61
C LEU A 211 8.68 2.82 -5.61
N THR A 212 9.22 3.95 -6.04
CA THR A 212 9.65 5.03 -5.13
C THR A 212 9.49 6.42 -5.76
N ASN A 213 9.37 7.45 -4.90
CA ASN A 213 9.49 8.87 -5.25
C ASN A 213 10.86 9.47 -4.93
N ALA A 214 11.85 8.62 -4.66
CA ALA A 214 13.24 9.01 -4.49
C ALA A 214 13.73 9.86 -5.67
N VAL A 215 14.55 10.85 -5.34
CA VAL A 215 15.24 11.70 -6.31
C VAL A 215 16.74 11.58 -6.14
N CYS A 216 17.41 11.45 -7.28
CA CYS A 216 18.85 11.57 -7.33
C CYS A 216 19.23 13.06 -7.39
N LEU A 217 19.49 13.67 -6.22
CA LEU A 217 19.90 15.06 -6.13
C LEU A 217 21.42 15.13 -6.15
N ASP A 218 22.07 15.83 -7.06
CA ASP A 218 23.54 15.99 -7.09
C ASP A 218 24.07 16.91 -5.97
N TYR A 219 23.61 16.72 -4.73
CA TYR A 219 23.91 17.60 -3.61
C TYR A 219 25.26 17.21 -2.97
N ASP A 220 26.18 18.18 -2.94
CA ASP A 220 27.40 18.21 -2.13
C ASP A 220 28.51 17.19 -2.42
N HIS A 221 28.61 16.65 -3.64
CA HIS A 221 29.64 15.64 -3.97
C HIS A 221 29.62 14.47 -2.98
N ASP A 222 28.42 14.10 -2.52
CA ASP A 222 28.26 12.88 -1.75
C ASP A 222 28.70 11.71 -2.63
N PRO A 223 29.76 10.99 -2.24
CA PRO A 223 30.29 9.88 -3.00
C PRO A 223 29.33 8.67 -3.10
N ASP A 224 28.13 8.73 -2.54
CA ASP A 224 27.12 7.68 -2.72
C ASP A 224 26.01 8.11 -3.71
N ASN A 225 26.04 9.35 -4.22
CA ASN A 225 24.94 9.94 -5.00
C ASN A 225 25.01 9.68 -6.51
N TYR A 226 26.20 9.34 -7.02
CA TYR A 226 26.30 8.92 -8.42
C TYR A 226 25.62 7.56 -8.69
N GLU A 227 25.22 6.86 -7.63
CA GLU A 227 24.56 5.56 -7.69
C GLU A 227 23.09 5.63 -8.15
N CYS A 228 22.51 6.79 -8.45
CA CYS A 228 21.13 6.85 -8.99
C CYS A 228 20.97 7.79 -10.19
N ASN A 229 22.09 8.26 -10.76
CA ASN A 229 22.06 9.32 -11.77
C ASN A 229 21.26 8.92 -13.02
N GLY A 230 20.20 9.68 -13.31
CA GLY A 230 19.29 9.43 -14.43
C GLY A 230 18.08 8.56 -14.09
N ALA A 231 17.99 8.03 -12.87
CA ALA A 231 16.75 7.44 -12.38
C ALA A 231 15.66 8.51 -12.18
N VAL A 232 14.43 8.17 -12.52
CA VAL A 232 13.27 9.06 -12.38
C VAL A 232 12.25 8.41 -11.46
N GLY A 233 12.19 8.91 -10.21
CA GLY A 233 11.16 8.54 -9.24
C GLY A 233 9.78 9.10 -9.57
N ALA A 234 8.79 8.65 -8.79
CA ALA A 234 7.43 9.15 -8.83
C ALA A 234 7.32 10.59 -8.32
N THR A 235 6.16 11.18 -8.55
CA THR A 235 5.80 12.50 -8.03
C THR A 235 4.63 12.39 -7.03
N PRO A 236 4.60 13.19 -5.96
CA PRO A 236 5.58 14.21 -5.59
C PRO A 236 6.92 13.61 -5.16
N SER A 237 8.01 14.22 -5.61
CA SER A 237 9.37 13.79 -5.30
C SER A 237 9.68 13.91 -3.81
N SER A 238 10.52 13.02 -3.31
CA SER A 238 11.10 13.15 -1.96
C SER A 238 12.22 14.21 -1.93
N SER A 239 12.84 14.39 -0.77
CA SER A 239 13.97 15.31 -0.58
C SER A 239 15.34 14.70 -0.85
N GLY A 240 15.44 13.44 -1.28
CA GLY A 240 16.72 12.76 -1.50
C GLY A 240 16.56 11.37 -2.09
N ASN A 241 17.63 10.57 -2.08
CA ASN A 241 17.62 9.21 -2.61
C ASN A 241 17.01 8.20 -1.60
N TYR A 242 15.76 8.45 -1.22
CA TYR A 242 14.93 7.65 -0.33
C TYR A 242 13.46 8.04 -0.58
N TYR A 243 12.50 7.19 -0.24
CA TYR A 243 11.11 7.59 -0.33
C TYR A 243 10.72 8.58 0.77
N GLN A 244 9.74 9.42 0.46
CA GLN A 244 8.91 10.08 1.47
C GLN A 244 7.50 9.54 1.39
N ARG A 245 6.84 9.32 2.54
CA ARG A 245 5.47 8.78 2.61
C ARG A 245 4.49 9.69 1.87
N GLN A 246 4.07 9.26 0.69
CA GLN A 246 3.24 10.04 -0.22
C GLN A 246 2.27 9.10 -0.92
N ILE A 247 1.06 9.58 -1.20
CA ILE A 247 0.03 8.83 -1.93
C ILE A 247 0.27 9.02 -3.44
N GLY A 248 0.19 7.94 -4.22
CA GLY A 248 0.44 7.97 -5.66
C GLY A 248 1.94 7.98 -6.03
N ALA A 249 2.81 7.74 -5.06
CA ALA A 249 4.25 7.99 -5.15
C ALA A 249 5.11 6.71 -5.32
N GLY A 250 4.48 5.58 -5.65
CA GLY A 250 5.16 4.30 -5.81
C GLY A 250 4.89 3.35 -4.64
N LEU A 251 5.13 2.06 -4.88
CA LEU A 251 4.80 0.99 -3.95
C LEU A 251 5.45 1.17 -2.57
N PHE A 252 6.76 1.39 -2.49
CA PHE A 252 7.46 1.52 -1.22
C PHE A 252 7.19 2.85 -0.52
N SER A 253 6.95 3.93 -1.28
CA SER A 253 6.52 5.23 -0.72
C SER A 253 5.16 5.13 -0.01
N GLU A 254 4.26 4.28 -0.52
CA GLU A 254 2.95 4.05 0.10
C GLU A 254 3.04 3.01 1.23
N TRP A 255 3.63 1.85 0.99
CA TRP A 255 3.56 0.72 1.92
C TRP A 255 4.71 0.69 2.94
N GLY A 256 5.80 1.41 2.69
CA GLY A 256 6.97 1.47 3.57
C GLY A 256 7.85 0.24 3.47
N LYS A 257 8.51 -0.09 4.58
CA LYS A 257 9.28 -1.34 4.70
C LYS A 257 8.36 -2.55 4.53
N ILE A 258 8.34 -3.06 3.30
CA ILE A 258 7.30 -3.97 2.83
C ILE A 258 7.51 -5.42 3.28
N TYR A 259 8.74 -5.77 3.66
CA TYR A 259 9.13 -7.10 4.19
C TYR A 259 8.23 -7.58 5.35
N TYR A 260 7.75 -6.67 6.19
CA TYR A 260 6.90 -7.03 7.36
C TYR A 260 5.45 -7.37 7.01
N TYR A 261 5.07 -7.27 5.73
CA TYR A 261 3.85 -7.84 5.20
C TYR A 261 4.10 -9.31 4.83
N PHE A 262 4.24 -10.18 5.83
CA PHE A 262 4.59 -11.59 5.62
C PHE A 262 3.67 -12.33 4.62
N GLY A 263 2.39 -11.94 4.55
CA GLY A 263 1.44 -12.51 3.58
C GLY A 263 1.73 -12.13 2.12
N ALA A 264 2.44 -11.01 1.90
CA ALA A 264 2.77 -10.48 0.58
C ALA A 264 4.10 -10.98 0.00
N LYS A 265 4.90 -11.68 0.82
CA LYS A 265 6.13 -12.39 0.40
C LYS A 265 7.20 -11.53 -0.27
N PHE A 266 7.25 -10.24 0.04
CA PHE A 266 8.39 -9.41 -0.32
C PHE A 266 9.57 -9.71 0.61
N GLY A 267 10.78 -9.83 0.06
CA GLY A 267 12.03 -9.85 0.80
C GLY A 267 12.55 -8.46 1.19
N ASP A 268 13.57 -8.47 2.03
CA ASP A 268 14.33 -7.29 2.45
C ASP A 268 15.50 -7.11 1.47
N ASP A 269 15.18 -6.84 0.20
CA ASP A 269 16.07 -6.84 -0.96
C ASP A 269 15.85 -5.60 -1.85
N ASP A 270 16.67 -5.48 -2.90
CA ASP A 270 16.51 -4.45 -3.95
C ASP A 270 15.76 -5.01 -5.16
N TYR A 271 14.76 -4.27 -5.65
CA TYR A 271 13.94 -4.73 -6.76
C TYR A 271 14.38 -4.10 -8.07
N PRO A 272 14.72 -4.89 -9.11
CA PRO A 272 15.22 -4.37 -10.37
C PRO A 272 14.14 -3.61 -11.15
N THR A 273 14.59 -2.60 -11.90
CA THR A 273 13.73 -1.75 -12.72
C THR A 273 14.15 -1.78 -14.19
N SER A 274 13.26 -1.29 -15.05
CA SER A 274 13.47 -1.19 -16.50
C SER A 274 14.13 0.13 -16.94
N ASP A 275 14.40 1.04 -16.01
CA ASP A 275 15.08 2.29 -16.31
C ASP A 275 16.57 2.04 -16.56
N ALA A 276 17.14 2.79 -17.52
CA ALA A 276 18.54 2.70 -17.93
C ALA A 276 19.01 4.04 -18.52
N THR A 277 20.32 4.25 -18.52
CA THR A 277 21.01 5.37 -19.18
C THR A 277 22.16 4.84 -20.06
N ASP A 278 22.82 5.72 -20.81
CA ASP A 278 23.99 5.34 -21.62
C ASP A 278 25.15 4.75 -20.79
N SER A 279 25.26 5.14 -19.51
CA SER A 279 26.32 4.71 -18.59
C SER A 279 25.87 3.69 -17.54
N ILE A 280 24.57 3.63 -17.23
CA ILE A 280 23.99 2.76 -16.19
C ILE A 280 22.96 1.85 -16.86
N PRO A 281 23.25 0.55 -17.00
CA PRO A 281 22.37 -0.34 -17.74
C PRO A 281 21.09 -0.69 -16.95
N PHE A 282 21.11 -0.61 -15.62
CA PHE A 282 19.99 -0.96 -14.74
C PHE A 282 20.01 -0.15 -13.44
N PHE A 283 18.82 0.05 -12.88
CA PHE A 283 18.62 0.49 -11.50
C PHE A 283 17.82 -0.54 -10.71
N SER A 284 18.04 -0.57 -9.40
CA SER A 284 17.21 -1.28 -8.43
C SER A 284 16.68 -0.31 -7.37
N VAL A 285 15.61 -0.70 -6.67
CA VAL A 285 15.02 0.08 -5.59
C VAL A 285 14.91 -0.77 -4.34
N ALA A 286 15.53 -0.31 -3.26
CA ALA A 286 15.52 -0.97 -1.96
C ALA A 286 14.11 -1.00 -1.35
N SER A 287 13.69 -2.16 -0.84
CA SER A 287 12.33 -2.36 -0.32
C SER A 287 12.09 -1.80 1.08
N PHE A 288 13.15 -1.35 1.76
CA PHE A 288 13.08 -0.84 3.13
C PHE A 288 12.84 0.68 3.19
N ASP A 289 13.62 1.48 2.45
CA ASP A 289 13.58 2.95 2.46
C ASP A 289 13.38 3.57 1.06
N GLY A 290 13.26 2.77 0.01
CA GLY A 290 13.06 3.24 -1.36
C GLY A 290 14.28 3.90 -1.99
N GLN A 291 15.48 3.68 -1.45
CA GLN A 291 16.74 4.10 -2.07
C GLN A 291 16.87 3.51 -3.47
N VAL A 292 17.37 4.30 -4.41
CA VAL A 292 17.68 3.86 -5.78
C VAL A 292 19.18 3.58 -5.88
N LEU A 293 19.52 2.40 -6.40
CA LEU A 293 20.90 1.98 -6.65
C LEU A 293 21.12 1.73 -8.13
N ALA A 294 22.34 1.95 -8.60
CA ALA A 294 22.77 1.77 -9.98
C ALA A 294 23.73 0.61 -10.06
N GLY A 295 23.54 -0.22 -11.07
CA GLY A 295 24.40 -1.36 -11.33
C GLY A 295 23.61 -2.63 -11.55
N ASP A 296 24.34 -3.68 -11.93
CA ASP A 296 23.75 -4.98 -12.12
C ASP A 296 23.33 -5.56 -10.76
N PRO A 297 22.06 -5.95 -10.58
CA PRO A 297 21.70 -6.73 -9.41
C PRO A 297 22.54 -8.02 -9.42
N PRO A 298 23.17 -8.41 -8.28
CA PRO A 298 23.63 -9.79 -8.06
C PRO A 298 22.66 -10.86 -8.59
N ARG A 299 23.17 -12.08 -8.76
CA ARG A 299 22.41 -13.18 -9.42
C ARG A 299 21.22 -13.73 -8.60
N LEU A 300 21.03 -13.23 -7.37
CA LEU A 300 20.03 -13.66 -6.40
C LEU A 300 19.25 -12.44 -5.93
N TYR A 301 18.03 -12.26 -6.43
CA TYR A 301 17.10 -11.23 -5.97
C TYR A 301 15.68 -11.72 -6.04
N ASP A 302 14.86 -11.22 -5.14
CA ASP A 302 13.43 -11.17 -5.37
C ASP A 302 13.08 -10.31 -6.60
N GLY A 303 12.04 -10.72 -7.30
CA GLY A 303 11.55 -10.02 -8.46
C GLY A 303 10.14 -9.47 -8.22
N VAL A 304 9.84 -8.30 -8.79
CA VAL A 304 8.46 -7.82 -8.88
C VAL A 304 8.08 -7.52 -10.32
N CYS A 305 6.81 -7.70 -10.63
CA CYS A 305 6.20 -7.27 -11.87
C CYS A 305 5.03 -6.34 -11.55
N VAL A 306 4.74 -5.40 -12.43
CA VAL A 306 3.62 -4.47 -12.27
C VAL A 306 2.71 -4.50 -13.49
N THR A 307 1.41 -4.26 -13.28
CA THR A 307 0.47 -4.05 -14.38
C THR A 307 1.00 -2.96 -15.34
N PRO A 308 0.81 -3.11 -16.67
CA PRO A 308 1.34 -2.20 -17.68
C PRO A 308 1.01 -0.72 -17.42
#